data_AF-A0A523S2W4-F1
#
_entry.id   AF-A0A523S2W4-F1
#
_cell.length_a   1.000
_cell.length_b   1.000
_cell.length_c   1.000
_cell.angle_alpha   90.00
_cell.angle_beta   90.00
_cell.angle_gamma   90.00
#
_symmetry.space_group_name_H-M   'P 1'
#
loop_
_entity.id
_entity.type
_entity.pdbx_description
1 polymer ?
#
loop_
_entity_poly.entity_id
_entity_poly.type
_entity_poly.pdbx_seq_one_letter_code
_entity_poly.pdbx_strand_id
1 'polypeptide(L)'
;MDDETELAMIRRKKMANLIKREQAAKASNERRAKVKAEHAKLLARFLAPDAAQYLEGLKKSEPAIAERVEGIVLNLIINRGFRQVINQLDLVYIVRQLKGEG
;
A
#
# COMPACT_ATOMS: atom_id res chain seq x y z
N MET A 1 -30.94 -10.27 42.46
CA MET A 1 -30.62 -8.91 41.97
C MET A 1 -29.21 -8.82 41.34
N ASP A 2 -28.32 -9.80 41.56
CA ASP A 2 -26.96 -9.78 40.99
C ASP A 2 -26.89 -10.12 39.49
N ASP A 3 -27.71 -11.06 39.01
CA ASP A 3 -27.66 -11.54 37.61
C ASP A 3 -27.91 -10.44 36.56
N GLU A 4 -28.79 -9.49 36.86
CA GLU A 4 -29.12 -8.38 35.94
C GLU A 4 -27.96 -7.37 35.84
N THR A 5 -27.23 -7.17 36.95
CA THR A 5 -26.06 -6.30 37.04
C THR A 5 -24.86 -6.92 36.31
N GLU A 6 -24.68 -8.24 36.45
CA GLU A 6 -23.65 -9.00 35.74
C GLU A 6 -23.90 -9.01 34.21
N LEU A 7 -25.15 -9.25 33.79
CA LEU A 7 -25.53 -9.22 32.39
C LEU A 7 -25.34 -7.83 31.75
N ALA A 8 -25.60 -6.76 32.52
CA ALA A 8 -25.34 -5.38 32.08
C ALA A 8 -23.84 -5.11 31.89
N MET A 9 -22.98 -5.59 32.80
CA MET A 9 -21.53 -5.46 32.69
C MET A 9 -20.97 -6.21 31.47
N ILE A 10 -21.46 -7.42 31.20
CA ILE A 10 -21.07 -8.22 30.03
C ILE A 10 -21.44 -7.49 28.73
N ARG A 11 -22.66 -6.96 28.63
CA ARG A 11 -23.12 -6.18 27.46
C ARG A 11 -22.26 -4.94 27.24
N ARG A 12 -21.95 -4.18 28.30
CA ARG A 12 -21.09 -3.00 28.22
C ARG A 12 -19.68 -3.34 27.76
N LYS A 13 -19.08 -4.41 28.28
CA LYS A 13 -17.75 -4.90 27.86
C LYS A 13 -17.73 -5.35 26.40
N LYS A 14 -18.78 -6.06 25.95
CA LYS A 14 -18.91 -6.50 24.55
C LYS A 14 -19.08 -5.31 23.60
N MET A 15 -19.91 -4.33 23.95
CA MET A 15 -20.06 -3.08 23.20
C MET A 15 -18.74 -2.30 23.11
N ALA A 16 -18.02 -2.13 24.21
CA ALA A 16 -16.72 -1.46 24.21
C ALA A 16 -15.70 -2.17 23.31
N ASN A 17 -15.68 -3.51 23.30
CA ASN A 17 -14.80 -4.28 22.43
C ASN A 17 -15.17 -4.15 20.94
N LEU A 18 -16.46 -4.11 20.61
CA LEU A 18 -16.92 -3.88 19.23
C LEU A 18 -16.52 -2.48 18.74
N ILE A 19 -16.76 -1.44 19.55
CA ILE A 19 -16.38 -0.06 19.23
C ILE A 19 -14.86 0.04 19.01
N LYS A 20 -14.05 -0.56 19.90
CA LYS A 20 -12.58 -0.57 19.74
C LYS A 20 -12.13 -1.24 18.43
N ARG A 21 -12.75 -2.38 18.06
CA ARG A 21 -12.43 -3.08 16.81
C ARG A 21 -12.82 -2.25 15.60
N GLU A 22 -14.00 -1.62 15.62
CA GLU A 22 -14.47 -0.77 14.53
C GLU A 22 -13.58 0.47 14.36
N GLN A 23 -13.18 1.12 15.46
CA GLN A 23 -12.26 2.25 15.44
C GLN A 23 -10.88 1.85 14.90
N ALA A 24 -10.34 0.70 15.32
CA ALA A 24 -9.07 0.19 14.82
C ALA A 24 -9.13 -0.12 13.31
N ALA A 25 -10.23 -0.70 12.84
CA ALA A 25 -10.44 -0.97 11.42
C ALA A 25 -10.53 0.33 10.60
N LYS A 26 -11.30 1.33 11.07
CA LYS A 26 -11.40 2.65 10.43
C LYS A 26 -10.04 3.35 10.36
N ALA A 27 -9.32 3.42 11.48
CA ALA A 27 -7.99 4.05 11.53
C ALA A 27 -6.98 3.34 10.60
N SER A 28 -7.03 2.01 10.52
CA SER A 28 -6.19 1.23 9.60
C SER A 28 -6.50 1.56 8.13
N ASN A 29 -7.79 1.64 7.77
CA ASN A 29 -8.21 1.97 6.41
C ASN A 29 -7.82 3.39 6.02
N GLU A 30 -8.03 4.37 6.90
CA GLU A 30 -7.60 5.75 6.67
C GLU A 30 -6.09 5.86 6.51
N ARG A 31 -5.32 5.16 7.36
CA ARG A 31 -3.86 5.13 7.25
C ARG A 31 -3.41 4.52 5.93
N ARG A 32 -4.01 3.41 5.51
CA ARG A 32 -3.71 2.75 4.22
C ARG A 32 -4.04 3.67 3.04
N ALA A 33 -5.18 4.36 3.08
CA ALA A 33 -5.57 5.30 2.04
C ALA A 33 -4.58 6.47 1.93
N LYS A 34 -4.15 7.04 3.06
CA LYS A 34 -3.14 8.11 3.10
C LYS A 34 -1.80 7.63 2.53
N VAL A 35 -1.31 6.47 2.96
CA VAL A 35 -0.06 5.89 2.45
C VAL A 35 -0.14 5.65 0.94
N LYS A 36 -1.25 5.09 0.45
CA LYS A 36 -1.45 4.86 -0.99
C LYS A 36 -1.45 6.16 -1.78
N ALA A 37 -2.09 7.21 -1.28
CA ALA A 37 -2.10 8.52 -1.91
C ALA A 37 -0.69 9.15 -1.96
N GLU A 38 0.09 9.06 -0.87
CA GLU A 38 1.47 9.54 -0.85
C GLU A 38 2.37 8.75 -1.80
N HIS A 39 2.22 7.42 -1.84
CA HIS A 39 2.95 6.58 -2.79
C HIS A 39 2.64 6.95 -4.24
N ALA A 40 1.36 7.18 -4.58
CA ALA A 40 0.96 7.60 -5.92
C ALA A 40 1.57 8.95 -6.31
N LYS A 41 1.64 9.92 -5.38
CA LYS A 41 2.31 11.20 -5.62
C LYS A 41 3.81 11.03 -5.87
N LEU A 42 4.49 10.17 -5.12
CA LEU A 42 5.91 9.88 -5.32
C LEU A 42 6.16 9.25 -6.68
N LEU A 43 5.39 8.23 -7.05
CA LEU A 43 5.49 7.61 -8.37
C LEU A 43 5.23 8.61 -9.49
N ALA A 44 4.19 9.44 -9.38
CA ALA A 44 3.89 10.46 -10.38
C ALA A 44 5.00 11.52 -10.54
N ARG A 45 5.79 11.78 -9.48
CA ARG A 45 6.89 12.75 -9.52
C ARG A 45 8.17 12.18 -10.10
N PHE A 46 8.45 10.90 -9.86
CA PHE A 46 9.74 10.28 -10.19
C PHE A 46 9.68 9.32 -11.38
N LEU A 47 8.50 8.95 -11.87
CA LEU A 47 8.36 8.21 -13.12
C LEU A 47 8.26 9.17 -14.30
N ALA A 48 9.00 8.91 -15.37
CA ALA A 48 8.75 9.53 -16.67
C ALA A 48 7.40 9.06 -17.24
N PRO A 49 6.79 9.81 -18.18
CA PRO A 49 5.46 9.48 -18.73
C PRO A 49 5.38 8.07 -19.36
N ASP A 50 6.42 7.65 -20.05
CA ASP A 50 6.59 6.32 -20.65
C ASP A 50 6.66 5.23 -19.58
N ALA A 51 7.41 5.47 -18.50
CA ALA A 51 7.53 4.57 -17.35
C ALA A 51 6.19 4.41 -16.62
N ALA A 52 5.47 5.51 -16.41
CA ALA A 52 4.13 5.49 -15.80
C ALA A 52 3.14 4.69 -16.66
N GLN A 53 3.15 4.91 -17.98
CA GLN A 53 2.29 4.16 -18.91
C GLN A 53 2.64 2.67 -18.95
N TYR A 54 3.93 2.33 -18.94
CA TYR A 54 4.41 0.96 -18.87
C TYR A 54 3.94 0.26 -17.58
N LEU A 55 4.09 0.94 -16.43
CA LEU A 55 3.66 0.42 -15.14
C LEU A 55 2.14 0.19 -15.09
N GLU A 56 1.34 1.10 -15.65
CA GLU A 56 -0.11 0.92 -15.78
C GLU A 56 -0.48 -0.25 -16.70
N GLY A 57 0.28 -0.47 -17.77
CA GLY A 57 0.15 -1.68 -18.59
C GLY A 57 0.44 -2.94 -17.78
N LEU A 58 1.53 -2.93 -17.03
CA LEU A 58 1.96 -4.05 -16.19
C LEU A 58 0.94 -4.37 -15.09
N LYS A 59 0.28 -3.37 -14.50
CA LYS A 59 -0.81 -3.60 -13.52
C LYS A 59 -1.98 -4.38 -14.10
N LYS A 60 -2.25 -4.21 -15.40
CA LYS A 60 -3.34 -4.91 -16.09
C LYS A 60 -2.95 -6.32 -16.51
N SER A 61 -1.72 -6.51 -16.98
CA SER A 61 -1.25 -7.80 -17.49
C SER A 61 -0.72 -8.72 -16.38
N GLU A 62 0.11 -8.19 -15.48
CA GLU A 62 0.85 -8.94 -14.46
C GLU A 62 0.83 -8.19 -13.11
N PRO A 63 -0.33 -8.09 -12.44
CA PRO A 63 -0.52 -7.25 -11.25
C PRO A 63 0.45 -7.57 -10.11
N ALA A 64 0.79 -8.85 -9.91
CA ALA A 64 1.73 -9.28 -8.87
C ALA A 64 3.17 -8.78 -9.14
N ILE A 65 3.58 -8.69 -10.41
CA ILE A 65 4.89 -8.11 -10.76
C ILE A 65 4.83 -6.60 -10.63
N ALA A 66 3.74 -5.97 -11.08
CA ALA A 66 3.57 -4.53 -10.95
C ALA A 66 3.67 -4.05 -9.49
N GLU A 67 3.04 -4.76 -8.56
CA GLU A 67 3.12 -4.46 -7.13
C GLU A 67 4.55 -4.56 -6.59
N ARG A 68 5.31 -5.58 -7.03
CA ARG A 68 6.73 -5.71 -6.66
C ARG A 68 7.59 -4.60 -7.24
N VAL A 69 7.37 -4.23 -8.51
CA VAL A 69 8.06 -3.12 -9.18
C VAL A 69 7.78 -1.80 -8.45
N GLU A 70 6.51 -1.50 -8.13
CA GLU A 70 6.14 -0.32 -7.34
C GLU A 70 6.86 -0.30 -5.99
N GLY A 71 6.88 -1.43 -5.29
CA GLY A 71 7.59 -1.54 -4.01
C GLY A 71 9.09 -1.27 -4.11
N ILE A 72 9.75 -1.79 -5.14
CA ILE A 72 11.17 -1.54 -5.40
C ILE A 72 11.41 -0.06 -5.70
N VAL A 73 10.64 0.52 -6.61
CA VAL A 73 10.77 1.93 -7.00
C VAL A 73 10.57 2.85 -5.80
N LEU A 74 9.50 2.63 -5.01
CA LEU A 74 9.23 3.40 -3.81
C LEU A 74 10.35 3.25 -2.77
N ASN A 75 10.89 2.05 -2.61
CA ASN A 75 12.02 1.81 -1.70
C ASN A 75 13.28 2.59 -2.15
N LEU A 76 13.56 2.64 -3.45
CA LEU A 76 14.66 3.44 -3.99
C LEU A 76 14.47 4.94 -3.71
N ILE A 77 13.25 5.45 -3.90
CA ILE A 77 12.94 6.86 -3.65
C ILE A 77 13.04 7.19 -2.16
N ILE A 78 12.39 6.40 -1.30
CA ILE A 78 12.23 6.70 0.13
C ILE A 78 13.51 6.40 0.92
N ASN A 79 14.09 5.21 0.75
CA ASN A 79 15.16 4.72 1.62
C ASN A 79 16.56 4.91 1.03
N ARG A 80 16.69 4.96 -0.30
CA ARG A 80 17.99 5.16 -0.97
C ARG A 80 18.20 6.59 -1.44
N GLY A 81 17.21 7.46 -1.27
CA GLY A 81 17.29 8.85 -1.70
C GLY A 81 17.46 9.00 -3.20
N PHE A 82 16.91 8.08 -4.00
CA PHE A 82 16.94 8.17 -5.46
C PHE A 82 16.12 9.39 -5.89
N ARG A 83 16.78 10.37 -6.55
CA ARG A 83 16.16 11.63 -6.97
C ARG A 83 16.07 11.80 -8.49
N GLN A 84 16.54 10.82 -9.25
CA GLN A 84 16.49 10.86 -10.70
C GLN A 84 15.11 10.41 -11.20
N VAL A 85 14.76 10.84 -12.42
CA VAL A 85 13.56 10.37 -13.10
C VAL A 85 13.83 8.97 -13.63
N ILE A 86 12.94 8.03 -13.28
CA ILE A 86 12.96 6.63 -13.70
C ILE A 86 12.22 6.54 -15.04
N ASN A 87 12.91 6.04 -16.05
CA ASN A 87 12.37 5.86 -17.40
C ASN A 87 11.81 4.43 -17.59
N GLN A 88 11.22 4.16 -18.76
CA GLN A 88 10.67 2.83 -19.06
C GLN A 88 11.74 1.72 -19.03
N LEU A 89 12.96 1.99 -19.50
CA LEU A 89 14.03 1.00 -19.57
C LEU A 89 14.47 0.53 -18.18
N ASP A 90 14.50 1.44 -17.20
CA ASP A 90 14.76 1.11 -15.80
C ASP A 90 13.70 0.14 -15.25
N LEU A 91 12.42 0.40 -15.53
CA LEU A 91 11.33 -0.48 -15.09
C LEU A 91 11.41 -1.85 -15.78
N VAL A 92 11.72 -1.90 -17.07
CA VAL A 92 11.91 -3.14 -17.82
C VAL A 92 13.06 -3.96 -17.22
N TYR A 93 14.17 -3.32 -16.84
CA TYR A 93 15.28 -3.99 -16.18
C TYR A 93 14.84 -4.60 -14.84
N ILE A 94 14.12 -3.85 -14.00
CA ILE A 94 13.57 -4.36 -12.73
C ILE A 94 12.65 -5.56 -12.99
N VAL A 95 11.77 -5.49 -13.99
CA VAL A 95 10.86 -6.59 -14.34
C VAL A 95 11.65 -7.84 -14.76
N ARG A 96 12.67 -7.71 -15.61
CA ARG A 96 13.52 -8.85 -16.02
C ARG A 96 14.22 -9.50 -14.83
N GLN A 97 14.76 -8.69 -13.92
CA GLN A 97 15.38 -9.20 -12.70
C GLN A 97 14.36 -9.94 -11.82
N LEU A 98 13.13 -9.43 -11.70
CA LEU A 98 12.05 -10.11 -10.97
C LEU A 98 11.61 -11.42 -11.62
N LYS A 99 11.70 -11.53 -12.95
CA LYS A 99 11.40 -12.74 -13.71
C LYS A 99 12.56 -13.74 -13.77
N GLY A 100 13.74 -13.37 -13.31
CA GLY A 100 14.95 -14.21 -13.40
C GLY A 100 15.55 -14.26 -14.81
N GLU A 101 15.23 -13.30 -15.66
CA GLU A 101 15.74 -13.16 -17.05
C GLU A 101 17.03 -12.32 -17.11
N GLY A 102 17.75 -12.24 -15.98
CA GLY A 102 18.88 -11.35 -15.73
C GLY A 102 20.24 -11.95 -16.01
#